data_AF-A0A7J4HZU8-F1
#
_entry.id   AF-A0A7J4HZU8-F1
#
_cell.length_a   1.000
_cell.length_b   1.000
_cell.length_c   1.000
_cell.angle_alpha   90.00
_cell.angle_beta   90.00
_cell.angle_gamma   90.00
#
_symmetry.space_group_name_H-M   'P 1'
#
loop_
_entity.id
_entity.type
_entity.pdbx_description
1 polymer ?
#
loop_
_entity_poly.entity_id
_entity_poly.type
_entity_poly.pdbx_seq_one_letter_code
_entity_poly.pdbx_strand_id
1 'polypeptide(L)'
;ILPEKYAELITLGSPDFIEVKAYMHVGPSQQRLSKDNMPMHEEVVVFSKQLVEFLPEYEIVSEHIPSRVIMFAKKKYKQVDGWHTWIDFDKFEELALSGKEFGSDDYLRKTPQVGLSGKGSKERGEEFKRKIEAKKKALELPIFVDEETQEMEFYGEGNEKPKVAFLDSPGSN
;
A
#
# COMPACT_ATOMS: atom_id res chain seq x y z
N ILE A 1 6.16 -15.83 -4.49
CA ILE A 1 7.28 -16.10 -3.55
C ILE A 1 6.67 -16.08 -2.16
N LEU A 2 7.04 -17.02 -1.29
CA LEU A 2 6.46 -17.13 0.05
C LEU A 2 7.08 -16.08 0.99
N PRO A 3 6.35 -15.49 1.94
CA PRO A 3 6.82 -14.41 2.82
C PRO A 3 8.15 -14.70 3.54
N GLU A 4 8.37 -15.94 3.97
CA GLU A 4 9.58 -16.37 4.68
C GLU A 4 10.86 -16.15 3.88
N LYS A 5 10.83 -16.30 2.54
CA LYS A 5 12.01 -16.05 1.70
C LYS A 5 12.37 -14.58 1.63
N TYR A 6 11.38 -13.69 1.74
CA TYR A 6 11.66 -12.26 1.90
C TYR A 6 12.24 -11.97 3.28
N ALA A 7 11.70 -12.60 4.33
CA ALA A 7 12.21 -12.43 5.69
C ALA A 7 13.69 -12.83 5.83
N GLU A 8 14.14 -13.89 5.15
CA GLU A 8 15.56 -14.26 5.08
C GLU A 8 16.44 -13.13 4.52
N LEU A 9 16.03 -12.55 3.38
CA LEU A 9 16.77 -11.45 2.74
C LEU A 9 16.73 -10.17 3.58
N ILE A 10 15.59 -9.86 4.18
CA ILE A 10 15.41 -8.70 5.07
C ILE A 10 16.29 -8.86 6.30
N THR A 11 16.34 -10.05 6.89
CA THR A 11 17.19 -10.34 8.05
C THR A 11 18.66 -10.16 7.72
N LEU A 12 19.09 -10.61 6.53
CA LEU A 12 20.46 -10.42 6.04
C LEU A 12 20.80 -8.94 5.85
N GLY A 13 19.89 -8.15 5.30
CA GLY A 13 20.10 -6.71 5.07
C GLY A 13 19.98 -5.85 6.34
N SER A 14 19.24 -6.32 7.34
CA SER A 14 18.91 -5.60 8.58
C SER A 14 18.56 -4.11 8.36
N PRO A 15 17.66 -3.76 7.43
CA PRO A 15 17.30 -2.36 7.18
C PRO A 15 16.57 -1.75 8.37
N ASP A 16 16.68 -0.44 8.59
CA ASP A 16 15.90 0.22 9.66
C ASP A 16 14.40 0.28 9.35
N PHE A 17 14.07 0.41 8.06
CA PHE A 17 12.70 0.54 7.53
C PHE A 17 12.48 -0.38 6.34
N ILE A 18 11.24 -0.85 6.17
CA ILE A 18 10.84 -1.71 5.05
C ILE A 18 9.54 -1.18 4.47
N GLU A 19 9.49 -0.98 3.16
CA GLU A 19 8.26 -0.70 2.43
C GLU A 19 7.82 -1.94 1.66
N VAL A 20 6.65 -2.47 2.02
CA VAL A 20 5.95 -3.47 1.21
C VAL A 20 5.03 -2.70 0.27
N LYS A 21 5.38 -2.65 -1.01
CA LYS A 21 4.74 -1.80 -2.01
C LYS A 21 4.16 -2.61 -3.16
N ALA A 22 2.91 -2.33 -3.51
CA ALA A 22 2.30 -2.91 -4.70
C ALA A 22 3.03 -2.46 -5.97
N TYR A 23 3.05 -3.35 -6.96
CA TYR A 23 3.25 -2.94 -8.34
C TYR A 23 2.15 -1.93 -8.72
N MET A 24 2.49 -0.91 -9.52
CA MET A 24 1.55 0.05 -10.10
C MET A 24 1.69 0.06 -11.62
N HIS A 25 0.57 -0.01 -12.34
CA HIS A 25 0.57 -0.07 -13.81
C HIS A 25 0.78 1.31 -14.45
N VAL A 26 2.00 1.83 -14.30
CA VAL A 26 2.45 3.15 -14.77
C VAL A 26 3.78 3.06 -15.51
N GLY A 27 4.07 4.04 -16.36
CA GLY A 27 5.33 4.15 -17.09
C GLY A 27 5.67 2.94 -17.97
N PRO A 28 6.96 2.62 -18.19
CA PRO A 28 7.40 1.51 -19.06
C PRO A 28 6.95 0.11 -18.62
N SER A 29 6.46 -0.04 -17.38
CA SER A 29 5.97 -1.33 -16.89
C SER A 29 4.75 -1.85 -17.65
N GLN A 30 3.97 -0.93 -18.23
CA GLN A 30 2.74 -1.24 -18.97
C GLN A 30 2.98 -2.12 -20.20
N GLN A 31 4.21 -2.15 -20.71
CA GLN A 31 4.62 -2.98 -21.85
C GLN A 31 4.89 -4.44 -21.46
N ARG A 32 5.00 -4.74 -20.16
CA ARG A 32 5.42 -6.06 -19.64
C ARG A 32 4.37 -6.75 -18.78
N LEU A 33 3.61 -5.96 -18.02
CA LEU A 33 2.62 -6.45 -17.06
C LEU A 33 1.27 -5.79 -17.32
N SER A 34 0.19 -6.54 -17.12
CA SER A 34 -1.17 -6.00 -17.25
C SER A 34 -1.60 -5.31 -15.95
N LYS A 35 -2.73 -4.60 -16.01
CA LYS A 35 -3.37 -4.03 -14.82
C LYS A 35 -3.78 -5.10 -13.80
N ASP A 36 -4.10 -6.31 -14.25
CA ASP A 36 -4.50 -7.42 -13.36
C ASP A 36 -3.34 -7.89 -12.48
N ASN A 37 -2.09 -7.56 -12.84
CA ASN A 37 -0.93 -7.83 -12.00
C ASN A 37 -0.75 -6.80 -10.88
N MET A 38 -1.56 -5.74 -10.82
CA MET A 38 -1.50 -4.65 -9.84
C MET A 38 -2.28 -5.04 -8.57
N PRO A 39 -1.61 -5.49 -7.50
CA PRO A 39 -2.30 -5.96 -6.29
C PRO A 39 -3.10 -4.83 -5.66
N MET A 40 -4.28 -5.13 -5.16
CA MET A 40 -5.07 -4.23 -4.32
C MET A 40 -4.31 -3.93 -3.02
N HIS A 41 -4.61 -2.80 -2.37
CA HIS A 41 -3.92 -2.40 -1.13
C HIS A 41 -3.95 -3.51 -0.08
N GLU A 42 -4.93 -4.39 -0.15
CA GLU A 42 -5.26 -5.28 0.97
C GLU A 42 -4.72 -6.66 0.79
N GLU A 43 -4.48 -7.01 -0.46
CA GLU A 43 -3.53 -8.05 -0.79
C GLU A 43 -2.15 -7.68 -0.23
N VAL A 44 -1.75 -6.39 -0.28
CA VAL A 44 -0.52 -5.91 0.37
C VAL A 44 -0.63 -6.01 1.89
N VAL A 45 -1.72 -5.56 2.52
CA VAL A 45 -1.94 -5.67 3.98
C VAL A 45 -1.87 -7.13 4.44
N VAL A 46 -2.54 -8.06 3.75
CA VAL A 46 -2.54 -9.49 4.09
C VAL A 46 -1.14 -10.06 3.99
N PHE A 47 -0.43 -9.78 2.89
CA PHE A 47 0.95 -10.21 2.73
C PHE A 47 1.86 -9.63 3.80
N SER A 48 1.72 -8.34 4.12
CA SER A 48 2.48 -7.66 5.17
C SER A 48 2.27 -8.27 6.54
N LYS A 49 1.03 -8.61 6.89
CA LYS A 49 0.70 -9.31 8.15
C LYS A 49 1.33 -10.70 8.20
N GLN A 50 1.41 -11.41 7.08
CA GLN A 50 2.10 -12.70 7.05
C GLN A 50 3.62 -12.54 7.16
N LEU A 51 4.20 -11.54 6.49
CA LEU A 51 5.63 -11.28 6.48
C LEU A 51 6.17 -10.86 7.86
N VAL A 52 5.43 -10.00 8.57
CA VAL A 52 5.91 -9.46 9.86
C VAL A 52 6.02 -10.53 10.95
N GLU A 53 5.25 -11.63 10.87
CA GLU A 53 5.36 -12.77 11.80
C GLU A 53 6.74 -13.44 11.75
N PHE A 54 7.46 -13.32 10.62
CA PHE A 54 8.81 -13.85 10.47
C PHE A 54 9.90 -12.83 10.84
N LEU A 55 9.53 -11.61 11.24
CA LEU A 55 10.42 -10.48 11.46
C LEU A 55 10.28 -9.94 12.90
N PRO A 56 10.79 -10.66 13.91
CA PRO A 56 10.55 -10.34 15.33
C PRO A 56 11.09 -8.98 15.77
N GLU A 57 12.05 -8.41 15.04
CA GLU A 57 12.61 -7.09 15.31
C GLU A 57 11.77 -5.93 14.76
N TYR A 58 10.76 -6.22 13.93
CA TYR A 58 9.99 -5.22 13.19
C TYR A 58 8.53 -5.19 13.65
N GLU A 59 7.88 -4.05 13.43
CA GLU A 59 6.41 -3.91 13.53
C GLU A 59 5.89 -3.04 12.38
N ILE A 60 4.61 -3.19 12.06
CA ILE A 60 3.90 -2.31 11.12
C ILE A 60 3.69 -0.95 11.80
N VAL A 61 4.14 0.12 11.15
CA VAL A 61 4.09 1.47 11.71
C VAL A 61 3.05 2.35 11.01
N SER A 62 2.92 2.24 9.69
CA SER A 62 2.00 3.07 8.92
C SER A 62 1.65 2.43 7.58
N GLU A 63 0.68 3.02 6.90
CA GLU A 63 0.29 2.67 5.54
C GLU A 63 0.02 3.91 4.71
N HIS A 64 0.10 3.74 3.38
CA HIS A 64 -0.35 4.72 2.41
C HIS A 64 -1.22 4.01 1.38
N ILE A 65 -2.53 4.01 1.63
CA ILE A 65 -3.55 3.37 0.78
C ILE A 65 -3.44 3.78 -0.70
N PRO A 66 -3.27 5.08 -1.06
CA PRO A 66 -3.22 5.48 -2.46
C PRO A 66 -2.04 4.77 -3.18
N SER A 67 -0.85 4.85 -2.58
CA SER A 67 0.33 4.18 -3.15
C SER A 67 0.39 2.67 -2.90
N ARG A 68 -0.59 2.10 -2.19
CA ARG A 68 -0.64 0.69 -1.80
C ARG A 68 0.63 0.20 -1.11
N VAL A 69 1.04 0.96 -0.08
CA VAL A 69 2.28 0.73 0.69
C VAL A 69 1.98 0.46 2.16
N ILE A 70 2.66 -0.53 2.73
CA ILE A 70 2.76 -0.76 4.17
C ILE A 70 4.20 -0.56 4.61
N MET A 71 4.41 0.21 5.68
CA MET A 71 5.74 0.48 6.23
C MET A 71 5.96 -0.30 7.53
N PHE A 72 7.11 -1.00 7.61
CA PHE A 72 7.62 -1.56 8.85
C PHE A 72 8.80 -0.75 9.35
N ALA A 73 9.02 -0.74 10.66
CA ALA A 73 10.24 -0.22 11.26
C ALA A 73 10.74 -1.16 12.35
N LYS A 74 12.04 -1.11 12.62
CA LYS A 74 12.62 -1.78 13.78
C LYS A 74 12.01 -1.25 15.08
N LYS A 75 11.72 -2.14 16.02
CA LYS A 75 11.16 -1.83 17.35
C LYS A 75 12.03 -0.86 18.16
N LYS A 76 13.33 -0.72 17.86
CA LYS A 76 14.21 0.28 18.49
C LYS A 76 13.71 1.72 18.33
N TYR A 77 12.91 2.00 17.30
CA TYR A 77 12.29 3.32 17.06
C TYR A 77 10.98 3.54 17.81
N LYS A 78 10.52 2.57 18.60
CA LYS A 78 9.33 2.69 19.43
C LYS A 78 9.73 3.14 20.83
N GLN A 79 9.45 4.41 21.13
CA GLN A 79 9.73 5.02 22.44
C GLN A 79 8.48 5.03 23.32
N VAL A 80 8.63 5.45 24.59
CA VAL A 80 7.55 5.47 25.59
C VAL A 80 6.35 6.31 25.12
N ASP A 81 6.60 7.39 24.40
CA ASP A 81 5.59 8.32 23.93
C ASP A 81 5.15 8.07 22.47
N GLY A 82 5.65 7.02 21.83
CA GLY A 82 5.22 6.55 20.50
C GLY A 82 6.36 6.24 19.55
N TRP A 83 5.99 6.00 18.29
CA TRP A 83 6.93 5.77 17.19
C TRP A 83 7.74 7.02 16.87
N HIS A 84 9.01 6.83 16.54
CA HIS A 84 9.95 7.86 16.09
C HIS A 84 10.50 7.49 14.72
N THR A 85 9.68 7.62 13.69
CA THR A 85 9.99 7.21 12.31
C THR A 85 9.83 8.36 11.31
N TRP A 86 9.61 9.59 11.78
CA TRP A 86 9.45 10.74 10.91
C TRP A 86 10.77 11.46 10.71
N ILE A 87 11.06 11.87 9.48
CA ILE A 87 12.30 12.59 9.17
C ILE A 87 12.20 14.03 9.69
N ASP A 88 13.14 14.40 10.56
CA ASP A 88 13.45 15.79 10.86
C ASP A 88 14.39 16.31 9.76
N PHE A 89 13.82 16.98 8.75
CA PHE A 89 14.58 17.43 7.58
C PHE A 89 15.62 18.49 7.95
N ASP A 90 15.31 19.41 8.87
CA ASP A 90 16.27 20.44 9.31
C ASP A 90 17.50 19.77 9.93
N LYS A 91 17.28 18.77 10.80
CA LYS A 91 18.37 18.00 11.43
C LYS A 91 19.11 17.12 10.44
N PHE A 92 18.40 16.48 9.52
CA PHE A 92 18.99 15.67 8.45
C PHE A 92 19.91 16.51 7.56
N GLU A 93 19.47 17.71 7.16
CA GLU A 93 20.24 18.63 6.33
C GLU A 93 21.51 19.10 7.05
N GLU A 94 21.42 19.46 8.33
CA GLU A 94 22.58 19.81 9.14
C GLU A 94 23.61 18.65 9.18
N LEU A 95 23.14 17.43 9.46
CA LEU A 95 23.99 16.25 9.53
C LEU A 95 24.62 15.90 8.18
N ALA A 96 23.83 15.95 7.11
CA ALA A 96 24.28 15.68 5.74
C ALA A 96 25.37 16.67 5.28
N LEU A 97 25.29 17.93 5.70
CA LEU A 97 26.29 18.97 5.39
C LEU A 97 27.49 18.96 6.35
N SER A 98 27.39 18.28 7.49
CA SER A 98 28.44 18.28 8.52
C SER A 98 29.71 17.52 8.14
N GLY A 99 29.63 16.62 7.16
CA GLY A 99 30.72 15.70 6.79
C GLY A 99 31.01 14.61 7.82
N LYS A 100 30.17 14.46 8.85
CA LYS A 100 30.26 13.38 9.85
C LYS A 100 29.42 12.18 9.43
N GLU A 101 29.79 11.01 9.91
CA GLU A 101 28.90 9.84 9.83
C GLU A 101 27.69 10.04 10.76
N PHE A 102 26.51 9.70 10.28
CA PHE A 102 25.26 9.72 11.03
C PHE A 102 24.34 8.59 10.54
N GLY A 103 23.44 8.14 11.39
CA GLY A 103 22.46 7.11 11.10
C GLY A 103 21.02 7.61 11.26
N SER A 104 20.07 6.72 11.00
CA SER A 104 18.64 6.99 11.15
C SER A 104 18.29 7.53 12.54
N ASP A 105 18.91 6.99 13.59
CA ASP A 105 18.68 7.42 14.97
C ASP A 105 18.99 8.92 15.21
N ASP A 106 19.80 9.54 14.36
CA ASP A 106 20.24 10.93 14.54
C ASP A 106 19.26 11.96 14.01
N TYR A 107 18.35 11.64 13.09
CA TYR A 107 17.45 12.63 12.46
C TYR A 107 15.97 12.25 12.52
N LEU A 108 15.62 11.22 13.28
CA LEU A 108 14.23 10.84 13.44
C LEU A 108 13.56 11.61 14.59
N ARG A 109 12.35 12.06 14.31
CA ARG A 109 11.43 12.65 15.29
C ARG A 109 10.18 11.79 15.42
N LYS A 110 9.37 12.13 16.43
CA LYS A 110 8.10 11.48 16.70
C LYS A 110 7.23 11.40 15.44
N THR A 111 6.73 10.22 15.15
CA THR A 111 5.77 9.97 14.08
C THR A 111 4.50 10.75 14.39
N PRO A 112 4.06 11.65 13.49
CA PRO A 112 2.78 12.32 13.66
C PRO A 112 1.67 11.30 13.85
N GLN A 113 0.71 11.57 14.72
CA GLN A 113 -0.53 10.79 14.78
C GLN A 113 -1.39 11.10 13.54
N VAL A 114 -0.92 10.63 12.38
CA VAL A 114 -1.76 10.40 11.21
C VAL A 114 -2.10 8.92 11.26
N GLY A 115 -3.38 8.63 11.49
CA GLY A 115 -3.81 7.28 11.87
C GLY A 115 -3.38 6.24 10.85
N LEU A 116 -2.82 5.13 11.34
CA LEU A 116 -3.10 3.81 10.75
C LEU A 116 -4.63 3.77 10.58
N SER A 117 -5.11 3.67 9.34
CA SER A 117 -6.43 4.10 8.89
C SER A 117 -7.57 3.94 9.93
N GLY A 118 -7.90 5.06 10.57
CA GLY A 118 -9.04 5.16 11.47
C GLY A 118 -10.29 5.75 10.80
N LYS A 119 -10.66 5.28 9.60
CA LYS A 119 -11.82 5.71 8.77
C LYS A 119 -11.75 7.11 8.12
N GLY A 120 -12.00 7.15 6.82
CA GLY A 120 -12.59 8.31 6.13
C GLY A 120 -14.04 8.55 6.56
N SER A 121 -14.51 9.78 6.42
CA SER A 121 -15.73 10.40 6.97
C SER A 121 -17.08 9.65 6.79
N LYS A 122 -17.94 9.73 7.83
CA LYS A 122 -19.14 8.90 8.11
C LYS A 122 -20.37 9.01 7.17
N GLU A 123 -20.45 9.93 6.21
CA GLU A 123 -21.75 10.25 5.58
C GLU A 123 -22.08 9.53 4.26
N ARG A 124 -21.16 8.73 3.69
CA ARG A 124 -21.35 8.07 2.37
C ARG A 124 -21.86 6.63 2.40
N GLY A 125 -22.27 6.15 3.57
CA GLY A 125 -22.38 4.71 3.87
C GLY A 125 -23.60 3.97 3.32
N GLU A 126 -24.72 4.61 2.97
CA GLU A 126 -25.98 3.87 2.79
C GLU A 126 -26.24 3.37 1.36
N GLU A 127 -25.92 4.15 0.33
CA GLU A 127 -26.04 3.72 -1.06
C GLU A 127 -24.95 2.69 -1.45
N PHE A 128 -23.77 2.84 -0.85
CA PHE A 128 -22.63 1.94 -1.00
C PHE A 128 -22.87 0.56 -0.39
N LYS A 129 -23.51 0.53 0.80
CA LYS A 129 -23.99 -0.72 1.45
C LYS A 129 -24.88 -1.54 0.50
N ARG A 130 -25.81 -0.90 -0.21
CA ARG A 130 -26.75 -1.60 -1.13
C ARG A 130 -26.06 -2.27 -2.32
N LYS A 131 -25.02 -1.65 -2.89
CA LYS A 131 -24.25 -2.22 -4.03
C LYS A 131 -23.31 -3.33 -3.60
N ILE A 132 -22.74 -3.25 -2.38
CA ILE A 132 -21.93 -4.31 -1.78
C ILE A 132 -22.78 -5.54 -1.42
N GLU A 133 -24.00 -5.35 -0.89
CA GLU A 133 -24.93 -6.45 -0.58
C GLU A 133 -25.26 -7.29 -1.83
N ALA A 134 -25.49 -6.63 -2.97
CA ALA A 134 -25.80 -7.29 -4.24
C ALA A 134 -24.61 -8.08 -4.81
N LYS A 135 -23.37 -7.62 -4.59
CA LYS A 135 -22.14 -8.28 -5.07
C LYS A 135 -21.68 -9.41 -4.13
N LYS A 136 -21.87 -9.25 -2.80
CA LYS A 136 -21.69 -10.28 -1.75
C LYS A 136 -22.50 -11.55 -2.02
N LYS A 137 -23.70 -11.39 -2.57
CA LYS A 137 -24.60 -12.52 -2.87
C LYS A 137 -24.19 -13.32 -4.11
N ALA A 138 -23.34 -12.75 -4.98
CA ALA A 138 -22.87 -13.36 -6.21
C ALA A 138 -21.54 -14.11 -6.07
N LEU A 139 -20.81 -13.91 -4.97
CA LEU A 139 -19.47 -14.48 -4.75
C LEU A 139 -19.35 -14.96 -3.29
N GLU A 140 -19.52 -16.26 -3.07
CA GLU A 140 -19.35 -16.89 -1.74
C GLU A 140 -17.87 -17.03 -1.38
N LEU A 141 -17.23 -15.99 -0.83
CA LEU A 141 -16.15 -16.03 0.19
C LEU A 141 -15.63 -14.60 0.50
N PRO A 142 -15.15 -14.32 1.73
CA PRO A 142 -15.14 -12.97 2.28
C PRO A 142 -13.75 -12.31 2.18
N ILE A 143 -13.61 -11.36 1.27
CA ILE A 143 -12.54 -10.36 1.32
C ILE A 143 -13.24 -9.01 1.44
N PHE A 144 -12.93 -8.24 2.48
CA PHE A 144 -13.48 -6.91 2.68
C PHE A 144 -12.38 -5.87 2.65
N VAL A 145 -12.54 -4.89 1.75
CA VAL A 145 -11.83 -3.64 1.86
C VAL A 145 -12.54 -2.45 1.25
N ASP A 146 -12.10 -1.28 1.67
CA ASP A 146 -12.76 0.01 1.66
C ASP A 146 -11.88 1.00 0.88
N GLU A 147 -12.37 1.34 -0.31
CA GLU A 147 -11.70 2.00 -1.42
C GLU A 147 -12.00 3.51 -1.49
N GLU A 148 -11.75 4.28 -0.42
CA GLU A 148 -11.84 5.74 -0.52
C GLU A 148 -10.54 6.44 -0.10
N THR A 149 -9.60 6.51 -1.05
CA THR A 149 -8.62 7.59 -1.16
C THR A 149 -8.77 8.35 -2.48
N GLN A 150 -8.49 9.64 -2.44
CA GLN A 150 -8.67 10.69 -3.47
C GLN A 150 -7.85 10.51 -4.78
N GLU A 151 -7.43 9.29 -5.12
CA GLU A 151 -6.43 9.04 -6.17
C GLU A 151 -7.03 8.84 -7.58
N MET A 152 -8.34 8.62 -7.67
CA MET A 152 -9.00 8.25 -8.94
C MET A 152 -9.16 9.42 -9.92
N GLU A 153 -8.97 10.66 -9.49
CA GLU A 153 -9.00 11.84 -10.39
C GLU A 153 -7.78 11.89 -11.32
N PHE A 154 -6.65 11.29 -10.95
CA PHE A 154 -5.44 11.25 -11.80
C PHE A 154 -5.64 10.41 -13.08
N TYR A 155 -6.58 9.45 -13.07
CA TYR A 155 -6.81 8.51 -14.18
C TYR A 155 -8.01 8.87 -15.07
N GLY A 156 -8.63 10.04 -14.86
CA GLY A 156 -9.93 10.41 -15.43
C GLY A 156 -9.96 10.85 -16.89
N GLU A 157 -8.83 11.13 -17.54
CA GLU A 157 -8.85 11.65 -18.92
C GLU A 157 -8.21 10.68 -19.91
N GLY A 158 -9.05 10.10 -20.77
CA GLY A 158 -8.61 9.26 -21.90
C GLY A 158 -9.59 8.17 -22.31
N ASN A 159 -10.88 8.46 -22.38
CA ASN A 159 -11.88 7.51 -22.91
C ASN A 159 -12.27 7.89 -24.35
N GLU A 160 -11.54 7.36 -25.34
CA GLU A 160 -12.17 7.02 -26.62
C GLU A 160 -12.30 5.49 -26.69
N LYS A 161 -13.55 5.01 -26.57
CA LYS A 161 -13.87 3.59 -26.78
C LYS A 161 -13.79 3.28 -28.27
N PRO A 162 -13.09 2.21 -28.72
CA PRO A 162 -13.23 1.75 -30.09
C PRO A 162 -14.63 1.15 -30.29
N LYS A 163 -15.32 1.58 -31.34
CA LYS A 163 -16.56 0.97 -31.83
C LYS A 163 -16.22 -0.42 -32.39
N VAL A 164 -16.83 -1.48 -31.84
CA VAL A 164 -16.80 -2.81 -32.44
C VAL A 164 -18.13 -3.05 -33.14
N ALA A 165 -18.08 -3.25 -34.45
CA ALA A 165 -19.22 -3.61 -35.28
C ALA A 165 -19.52 -5.11 -35.11
N PHE A 166 -20.79 -5.44 -34.90
CA PHE A 166 -21.28 -6.83 -34.88
C PHE A 166 -21.52 -7.29 -36.33
N LEU A 167 -20.90 -8.41 -36.71
CA LEU A 167 -21.26 -9.16 -37.92
C LEU A 167 -22.24 -10.26 -37.50
N ASP A 168 -23.47 -10.17 -38.00
CA ASP A 168 -24.50 -11.19 -37.84
C ASP A 168 -24.08 -12.50 -38.54
N SER A 169 -24.25 -13.63 -37.86
CA SER A 169 -24.21 -14.96 -38.48
C SER A 169 -25.65 -15.41 -38.80
N PRO A 170 -25.91 -16.04 -39.97
CA PRO A 170 -27.26 -16.36 -40.42
C PRO A 170 -27.85 -17.54 -39.66
N GLY A 171 -29.14 -17.43 -39.36
CA GLY A 171 -29.91 -18.40 -38.59
C GLY A 171 -30.13 -19.73 -39.31
N SER A 172 -30.30 -20.77 -38.49
CA SER A 172 -30.85 -22.07 -38.86
C SER A 172 -32.37 -22.07 -38.68
N ASN A 173 -33.10 -22.19 -39.79
CA ASN A 173 -34.21 -23.12 -39.99
C ASN A 173 -34.58 -23.15 -41.48
#